data_AF-A0ABD4QHS5-F1
#
_entry.id   AF-A0ABD4QHS5-F1
#
_cell.length_a   1.000
_cell.length_b   1.000
_cell.length_c   1.000
_cell.angle_alpha   90.00
_cell.angle_beta   90.00
_cell.angle_gamma   90.00
#
_symmetry.space_group_name_H-M   'P 1'
#
loop_
_entity.id
_entity.type
_entity.pdbx_description
1 polymer ?
#
loop_
_entity_poly.entity_id
_entity_poly.type
_entity_poly.pdbx_seq_one_letter_code
_entity_poly.pdbx_strand_id
1 'polypeptide(L)' 'MLSFIVLFLLYFPEDKREYIPAAITTVIFFIAAFICFRLIIRASKKQERIDEKRTKKMD' A
#
# COMPACT_ATOMS: atom_id res chain seq x y z
N MET A 1 -4.23 -17.61 25.92
CA MET A 1 -3.97 -17.48 24.47
C MET A 1 -4.61 -16.21 23.88
N LEU A 2 -5.93 -15.96 24.03
CA LEU A 2 -6.57 -14.73 23.52
C LEU A 2 -6.13 -13.42 24.24
N SER A 3 -5.71 -13.53 25.51
CA SER A 3 -5.38 -12.38 26.38
C SER A 3 -4.13 -11.59 25.94
N PHE A 4 -3.13 -12.25 25.35
CA PHE A 4 -1.86 -11.61 24.97
C PHE A 4 -2.00 -10.64 23.79
N ILE A 5 -2.91 -10.92 22.87
CA ILE A 5 -3.12 -10.10 21.66
C ILE A 5 -3.84 -8.78 22.01
N VAL A 6 -4.74 -8.82 23.00
CA VAL A 6 -5.51 -7.63 23.44
C VAL A 6 -4.62 -6.66 24.22
N LEU A 7 -3.67 -7.14 25.01
CA LEU A 7 -2.77 -6.29 25.80
C LEU A 7 -1.79 -5.46 24.94
N PHE A 8 -1.39 -5.99 23.78
CA PHE A 8 -0.39 -5.36 22.89
C PHE A 8 -0.97 -4.19 22.08
N LEU A 9 -2.29 -4.16 21.85
CA LEU A 9 -2.97 -3.12 21.06
C LEU A 9 -3.28 -1.84 21.85
N LEU A 10 -3.27 -1.91 23.18
CA LEU A 10 -3.60 -0.79 24.06
C LEU A 10 -2.42 -0.32 24.92
N TYR A 11 -1.19 -0.76 24.62
CA TYR A 11 0.00 -0.22 25.27
C TYR A 11 0.37 1.13 24.62
N PHE A 12 0.12 2.20 25.36
CA PHE A 12 0.61 3.53 25.00
C PHE A 12 1.93 3.74 25.77
N PRO A 13 3.08 3.89 25.09
CA PRO A 13 4.31 4.24 25.75
C PRO A 13 4.20 5.61 26.40
N GLU A 14 4.77 5.72 27.60
CA GLU A 14 4.83 6.98 28.36
C GLU A 14 5.68 8.01 27.61
N ASP A 15 6.77 7.57 26.96
CA ASP A 15 7.59 8.37 26.06
C ASP A 15 7.09 8.28 24.61
N LYS A 16 6.69 9.41 24.04
CA LYS A 16 6.20 9.49 22.66
C LYS A 16 7.26 9.14 21.61
N ARG A 17 8.55 9.17 21.97
CA ARG A 17 9.64 8.80 21.06
C ARG A 17 9.60 7.33 20.66
N GLU A 18 8.98 6.47 21.47
CA GLU A 18 8.79 5.05 21.14
C GLU A 18 7.84 4.82 19.95
N TYR A 19 7.06 5.83 19.54
CA TYR A 19 6.26 5.77 18.31
C TYR A 19 7.04 6.07 17.03
N ILE A 20 8.23 6.65 17.12
CA ILE A 20 9.04 7.03 15.95
C ILE A 20 9.29 5.83 15.02
N PRO A 21 9.68 4.63 15.53
CA PRO A 21 9.83 3.44 14.67
C PRO A 21 8.53 3.03 13.96
N ALA A 22 7.39 3.13 14.63
CA ALA A 22 6.08 2.81 14.04
C ALA A 22 5.69 3.83 12.95
N ALA A 23 5.95 5.12 13.18
CA ALA A 23 5.71 6.16 12.20
C ALA A 23 6.59 5.97 10.95
N ILE A 24 7.89 5.69 11.13
CA ILE A 24 8.82 5.41 10.03
C ILE A 24 8.35 4.20 9.23
N THR A 25 7.98 3.11 9.90
CA THR A 25 7.49 1.89 9.24
C THR A 25 6.22 2.19 8.43
N THR A 26 5.28 2.92 9.03
CA THR A 26 4.03 3.33 8.35
C THR A 26 4.33 4.16 7.10
N VAL A 27 5.23 5.14 7.19
CA VAL A 27 5.60 6.00 6.05
C VAL A 27 6.25 5.18 4.94
N ILE A 28 7.17 4.27 5.25
CA ILE A 28 7.83 3.43 4.26
C ILE A 28 6.81 2.57 3.51
N PHE A 29 5.93 1.88 4.22
CA PHE A 29 4.91 1.04 3.60
C PHE A 29 3.87 1.86 2.84
N PHE A 30 3.53 3.05 3.33
CA PHE A 30 2.61 3.95 2.64
C PHE A 30 3.18 4.44 1.30
N ILE A 31 4.47 4.82 1.28
CA ILE A 31 5.17 5.19 0.04
C ILE A 31 5.23 4.01 -0.92
N ALA A 32 5.57 2.81 -0.43
CA ALA A 32 5.60 1.60 -1.24
C ALA A 32 4.23 1.28 -1.84
N ALA A 33 3.15 1.37 -1.05
CA ALA A 33 1.79 1.16 -1.50
C ALA A 33 1.39 2.18 -2.58
N PHE A 34 1.74 3.46 -2.39
CA PHE A 34 1.48 4.50 -3.38
C PHE A 34 2.20 4.23 -4.71
N ILE A 35 3.47 3.83 -4.66
CA ILE A 35 4.25 3.47 -5.85
C ILE A 35 3.62 2.26 -6.55
N CYS A 36 3.31 1.18 -5.82
CA CYS A 36 2.65 0.00 -6.36
C CYS A 36 1.32 0.36 -7.04
N PHE A 37 0.49 1.18 -6.40
CA PHE A 37 -0.77 1.63 -6.97
C PHE A 37 -0.58 2.39 -8.29
N ARG A 38 0.41 3.29 -8.35
CA ARG A 38 0.76 4.02 -9.58
C ARG A 38 1.24 3.09 -10.69
N LEU A 39 2.03 2.07 -10.37
CA LEU A 39 2.51 1.08 -11.34
C LEU A 39 1.37 0.25 -11.92
N ILE A 40 0.44 -0.21 -11.07
CA ILE A 40 -0.73 -0.98 -11.49
C ILE A 40 -1.59 -0.17 -12.46
N ILE A 41 -1.92 1.08 -12.13
CA ILE A 41 -2.70 1.96 -13.02
C ILE A 41 -2.00 2.15 -14.37
N ARG A 42 -0.68 2.37 -14.36
CA ARG A 42 0.09 2.57 -15.59
C ARG A 42 0.12 1.32 -16.46
N ALA A 43 0.24 0.14 -15.85
CA ALA A 43 0.18 -1.14 -16.54
C ALA A 43 -1.21 -1.37 -17.17
N SER A 44 -2.28 -1.15 -16.40
CA SER A 44 -3.66 -1.28 -16.86
C SER A 44 -3.95 -0.37 -18.06
N LYS A 45 -3.59 0.92 -17.98
CA LYS A 45 -3.74 1.86 -19.12
C LYS A 45 -2.93 1.45 -20.35
N LYS A 46 -1.80 0.74 -20.19
CA LYS A 46 -1.01 0.25 -21.32
C LYS A 46 -1.73 -0.91 -22.01
N GLN A 47 -2.35 -1.81 -21.25
CA GLN A 47 -3.16 -2.90 -21.78
C GLN A 47 -4.40 -2.38 -22.51
N GLU A 48 -5.14 -1.45 -21.92
CA GLU A 48 -6.31 -0.81 -22.54
C GLU A 48 -5.98 -0.25 -23.94
N ARG A 49 -4.89 0.52 -24.06
CA ARG A 49 -4.46 1.05 -25.37
C ARG A 49 -4.03 -0.01 -26.37
N ILE A 50 -3.55 -1.18 -25.92
CA ILE A 50 -3.20 -2.28 -26.81
C ILE A 50 -4.49 -2.94 -27.31
N ASP A 51 -5.47 -3.14 -26.43
CA ASP A 51 -6.73 -3.77 -26.76
C ASP A 51 -7.56 -2.89 -27.71
N GLU A 52 -7.64 -1.58 -27.48
CA GLU A 52 -8.27 -0.62 -28.40
C GLU A 52 -7.65 -0.65 -29.80
N LYS A 53 -6.32 -0.86 -29.90
CA LYS A 53 -5.65 -0.97 -31.20
C LYS A 53 -5.93 -2.31 -31.89
N ARG A 54 -6.22 -3.36 -31.13
CA ARG A 54 -6.61 -4.67 -31.69
C ARG A 54 -8.04 -4.63 -32.22
N THR A 55 -8.97 -4.03 -31.48
CA THR A 55 -10.37 -3.91 -31.92
C THR A 55 -10.47 -3.08 -33.19
N LYS A 56 -9.85 -1.90 -33.25
CA LYS A 56 -9.81 -1.03 -34.44
C LYS A 56 -9.11 -1.62 -35.68
N LYS A 57 -8.38 -2.73 -35.54
CA LYS A 57 -7.74 -3.43 -36.67
C LYS A 57 -8.60 -4.57 -37.24
N MET A 58 -9.64 -4.98 -36.51
CA MET A 58 -10.53 -6.07 -36.89
C MET A 58 -11.75 -5.56 -37.70
N ASP A 59 -12.09 -4.30 -37.53
CA ASP A 59 -13.06 -3.53 -38.33
C ASP A 59 -12.38 -2.87 -39.54
#